data_AF-A0A7C2ZWX4-F1
#
_entry.id   AF-A0A7C2ZWX4-F1
#
_cell.length_a   1.000
_cell.length_b   1.000
_cell.length_c   1.000
_cell.angle_alpha   90.00
_cell.angle_beta   90.00
_cell.angle_gamma   90.00
#
_symmetry.space_group_name_H-M   'P 1'
#
loop_
_entity.id
_entity.type
_entity.pdbx_description
1 polymer ?
#
loop_
_entity_poly.entity_id
_entity_poly.type
_entity_poly.pdbx_seq_one_letter_code
_entity_poly.pdbx_strand_id
1 'polypeptide(L)'
;MPVLIRGAFFDPITHRLRHVDLWAVPLREEVTVSVAVVLTDESPAVKAGGVLVQQLEAVEVRCLPDRIPEAIRVDISRLERFHDAIRVADLEPPPGVRFITDPDAVIVMVAPPAAEEAPAEGQAEPGSAE
;
A
#
# COMPACT_ATOMS: atom_id res chain seq x y z
N MET A 1 -26.57 -5.35 -16.34
CA MET A 1 -26.09 -4.61 -15.15
C MET A 1 -24.66 -5.07 -14.92
N PRO A 2 -23.66 -4.18 -14.95
CA PRO A 2 -22.29 -4.59 -14.65
C PRO A 2 -22.14 -4.88 -13.15
N VAL A 3 -21.23 -5.80 -12.86
CA VAL A 3 -20.90 -6.24 -11.50
C VAL A 3 -19.40 -6.13 -11.29
N LEU A 4 -19.00 -5.67 -10.11
CA LEU A 4 -17.61 -5.66 -9.65
C LEU A 4 -17.40 -6.79 -8.65
N ILE A 5 -16.27 -7.47 -8.73
CA ILE A 5 -15.88 -8.47 -7.73
C ILE A 5 -15.23 -7.72 -6.57
N ARG A 6 -15.88 -7.73 -5.40
CA ARG A 6 -15.37 -7.06 -4.19
C ARG A 6 -14.46 -7.97 -3.38
N GLY A 7 -14.75 -9.26 -3.39
CA GLY A 7 -14.03 -10.26 -2.61
C GLY A 7 -14.20 -11.65 -3.20
N ALA A 8 -13.15 -12.46 -3.07
CA ALA A 8 -13.16 -13.87 -3.42
C ALA A 8 -12.53 -14.64 -2.27
N PHE A 9 -13.29 -15.56 -1.69
CA PHE A 9 -12.82 -16.44 -0.63
C PHE A 9 -12.34 -17.75 -1.23
N PHE A 10 -11.07 -18.03 -1.00
CA PHE A 10 -10.43 -19.28 -1.35
C PHE A 10 -10.29 -20.16 -0.11
N ASP A 11 -10.49 -21.45 -0.28
CA ASP A 11 -10.21 -22.43 0.75
C ASP A 11 -8.68 -22.51 0.99
N PRO A 12 -8.19 -22.35 2.23
CA PRO A 12 -6.75 -22.20 2.49
C PRO A 12 -5.94 -23.50 2.27
N ILE A 13 -6.59 -24.66 2.25
CA ILE A 13 -5.93 -25.97 2.09
C ILE A 13 -6.00 -26.42 0.62
N THR A 14 -7.19 -26.33 0.03
CA THR A 14 -7.44 -26.85 -1.32
C THR A 14 -7.27 -25.80 -2.41
N HIS A 15 -7.11 -24.52 -2.04
CA HIS A 15 -7.05 -23.36 -2.93
C HIS A 15 -8.26 -23.24 -3.88
N ARG A 16 -9.38 -23.90 -3.55
CA ARG A 16 -10.62 -23.84 -4.35
C ARG A 16 -11.43 -22.60 -4.00
N LEU A 17 -12.04 -21.98 -5.00
CA LEU A 17 -12.95 -20.86 -4.84
C LEU A 17 -14.23 -21.32 -4.13
N ARG A 18 -14.55 -20.71 -2.98
CA ARG A 18 -15.72 -21.04 -2.14
C ARG A 18 -16.86 -20.04 -2.33
N HIS A 19 -16.52 -18.76 -2.35
CA HIS A 19 -17.48 -17.67 -2.38
C HIS A 19 -16.92 -16.48 -3.15
N VAL A 20 -17.78 -15.81 -3.92
CA VAL A 20 -17.45 -14.56 -4.62
C VAL A 20 -18.53 -13.54 -4.31
N ASP A 21 -18.11 -12.40 -3.79
CA ASP A 21 -18.97 -11.25 -3.55
C ASP A 21 -19.06 -10.39 -4.82
N LEU A 22 -20.24 -10.39 -5.43
CA LEU A 22 -20.56 -9.59 -6.61
C LEU A 22 -21.32 -8.34 -6.17
N TRP A 23 -20.77 -7.17 -6.50
CA TRP A 23 -21.41 -5.89 -6.23
C TRP A 23 -21.96 -5.28 -7.52
N ALA A 24 -23.29 -5.19 -7.62
CA ALA A 24 -23.95 -4.54 -8.75
C ALA A 24 -23.80 -3.02 -8.64
N VAL A 25 -23.14 -2.41 -9.63
CA VAL A 25 -22.88 -0.96 -9.65
C VAL A 25 -23.55 -0.29 -10.85
N PRO A 26 -24.21 0.86 -10.67
CA PRO A 26 -24.74 1.65 -11.77
C PRO A 26 -23.61 2.34 -12.56
N LEU A 27 -23.63 2.20 -13.89
CA LEU A 27 -22.62 2.78 -14.82
C LEU A 27 -22.49 4.31 -14.77
N ARG A 28 -23.54 4.97 -14.27
CA ARG A 28 -23.68 6.44 -14.30
C ARG A 28 -23.35 7.10 -12.97
N GLU A 29 -23.05 6.32 -11.94
CA GLU A 29 -22.80 6.81 -10.60
C GLU A 29 -21.32 6.64 -10.25
N GLU A 30 -20.81 7.59 -9.49
CA GLU A 30 -19.43 7.54 -9.01
C GLU A 30 -19.34 6.49 -7.90
N VAL A 31 -18.44 5.53 -8.05
CA VAL A 31 -18.18 4.49 -7.06
C VAL A 31 -16.87 4.77 -6.35
N THR A 32 -16.86 4.50 -5.05
CA THR A 32 -15.63 4.52 -4.24
C THR A 32 -15.04 3.11 -4.23
N VAL A 33 -13.81 2.98 -4.70
CA VAL A 33 -13.10 1.70 -4.78
C VAL A 33 -11.70 1.88 -4.22
N SER A 34 -11.24 0.90 -3.45
CA SER A 34 -9.85 0.80 -2.99
C SER A 34 -9.00 0.19 -4.11
N VAL A 35 -8.04 0.95 -4.63
CA VAL A 35 -7.12 0.48 -5.67
C VAL A 35 -5.76 0.22 -5.04
N ALA A 36 -5.16 -0.92 -5.37
CA ALA A 36 -3.85 -1.31 -4.87
C ALA A 36 -2.74 -0.43 -5.45
N VAL A 37 -1.75 -0.11 -4.62
CA VAL A 37 -0.55 0.61 -5.00
C VAL A 37 0.56 -0.37 -5.31
N VAL A 38 1.09 -0.29 -6.53
CA VAL A 38 2.21 -1.10 -7.00
C VAL A 38 3.43 -0.21 -7.15
N LEU A 39 4.50 -0.60 -6.48
CA LEU A 39 5.80 0.07 -6.57
C LEU A 39 6.50 -0.38 -7.85
N THR A 40 6.98 0.58 -8.62
CA THR A 40 7.67 0.37 -9.89
C THR A 40 9.07 0.95 -9.80
N ASP A 41 10.03 0.24 -10.41
CA ASP A 41 11.48 0.51 -10.39
C ASP A 41 12.19 0.15 -9.08
N GLU A 42 13.51 0.41 -9.04
CA GLU A 42 14.36 0.19 -7.86
C GLU A 42 14.80 1.55 -7.30
N SER A 43 14.52 1.81 -6.03
CA SER A 43 14.96 3.07 -5.42
C SER A 43 16.47 3.05 -5.11
N PRO A 44 17.21 4.12 -5.44
CA PRO A 44 18.62 4.23 -5.09
C PRO A 44 18.84 4.25 -3.57
N ALA A 45 17.86 4.75 -2.79
CA ALA A 45 17.92 4.71 -1.34
C ALA A 45 17.84 3.28 -0.75
N VAL A 46 17.10 2.35 -1.36
CA VAL A 46 17.15 0.92 -0.99
C VAL A 46 18.49 0.30 -1.38
N LYS A 47 19.03 0.65 -2.55
CA LYS A 47 20.39 0.22 -2.96
C LYS A 47 21.48 0.75 -2.02
N ALA A 48 21.27 1.90 -1.39
CA ALA A 48 22.16 2.47 -0.38
C ALA A 48 21.99 1.86 1.04
N GLY A 49 21.12 0.86 1.20
CA GLY A 49 20.88 0.16 2.46
C GLY A 49 19.63 0.62 3.23
N GLY A 50 18.80 1.51 2.67
CA GLY A 50 17.53 1.93 3.27
C GLY A 50 16.49 0.81 3.29
N VAL A 51 15.64 0.80 4.31
CA VAL A 51 14.47 -0.08 4.41
C VAL A 51 13.26 0.64 3.83
N LEU A 52 12.65 0.08 2.80
CA LEU A 52 11.43 0.62 2.22
C LEU A 52 10.22 0.19 3.07
N VAL A 53 9.49 1.17 3.59
CA VAL A 53 8.29 0.95 4.40
C VAL A 53 7.09 1.49 3.62
N GLN A 54 6.22 0.58 3.17
CA GLN A 54 4.95 0.94 2.56
C GLN A 54 3.89 1.04 3.65
N GLN A 55 3.40 2.26 3.91
CA GLN A 55 2.41 2.52 4.96
C GLN A 55 0.97 2.36 4.44
N LEU A 56 0.76 2.61 3.13
CA LEU A 56 -0.51 2.37 2.46
C LEU A 56 -0.33 1.45 1.25
N GLU A 57 -0.92 0.27 1.33
CA GLU A 57 -0.95 -0.71 0.23
C GLU A 57 -2.07 -0.46 -0.78
N ALA A 58 -3.12 0.28 -0.37
CA ALA A 58 -4.24 0.64 -1.22
C ALA A 58 -4.70 2.07 -0.92
N VAL A 59 -5.20 2.75 -1.96
CA VAL A 59 -5.72 4.12 -1.89
C VAL A 59 -7.18 4.13 -2.34
N GLU A 60 -8.02 4.88 -1.62
CA GLU A 60 -9.43 5.03 -1.97
C GLU A 60 -9.59 6.09 -3.05
N VAL A 61 -10.16 5.65 -4.17
CA VAL A 61 -10.44 6.50 -5.32
C VAL A 61 -11.93 6.51 -5.66
N ARG A 62 -12.40 7.67 -6.07
CA ARG A 62 -13.73 7.88 -6.63
C ARG A 62 -13.61 7.97 -8.14
N CYS A 63 -14.26 7.05 -8.84
CA CYS A 63 -14.28 7.04 -10.30
C CYS A 63 -15.55 6.39 -10.82
N LEU A 64 -15.79 6.54 -12.13
CA LEU A 64 -16.81 5.77 -12.81
C LEU A 64 -16.34 4.30 -12.93
N PRO A 65 -17.26 3.31 -12.89
CA PRO A 65 -16.90 1.90 -12.97
C PRO A 65 -16.15 1.52 -14.26
N ASP A 66 -16.27 2.32 -15.32
CA ASP A 66 -15.57 2.15 -16.59
C ASP A 66 -14.09 2.61 -16.56
N ARG A 67 -13.69 3.36 -15.50
CA ARG A 67 -12.39 4.01 -15.37
C ARG A 67 -11.60 3.57 -14.15
N ILE A 68 -12.00 2.46 -13.51
CA ILE A 68 -11.28 1.91 -12.36
C ILE A 68 -9.91 1.39 -12.83
N PRO A 69 -8.79 1.96 -12.36
CA PRO A 69 -7.47 1.41 -12.63
C PRO A 69 -7.27 0.13 -11.80
N GLU A 70 -6.63 -0.88 -12.37
CA GLU A 70 -6.31 -2.13 -11.65
C GLU A 70 -5.24 -1.93 -10.58
N ALA A 71 -4.28 -1.04 -10.84
CA ALA A 71 -3.22 -0.67 -9.92
C ALA A 71 -2.74 0.77 -10.16
N ILE A 72 -2.37 1.46 -9.08
CA ILE A 72 -1.70 2.76 -9.14
C ILE A 72 -0.20 2.49 -9.09
N ARG A 73 0.51 2.85 -10.15
CA ARG A 73 1.96 2.71 -10.23
C ARG A 73 2.64 3.90 -9.58
N VAL A 74 3.52 3.63 -8.62
CA VAL A 74 4.32 4.65 -7.94
C VAL A 74 5.76 4.42 -8.32
N ASP A 75 6.37 5.42 -8.96
CA ASP A 75 7.78 5.40 -9.30
C ASP A 75 8.59 5.69 -8.03
N ILE A 76 9.39 4.70 -7.60
CA ILE A 76 10.26 4.84 -6.43
C ILE A 76 11.66 5.34 -6.79
N SER A 77 11.93 5.62 -8.07
CA SER A 77 13.21 6.15 -8.55
C SER A 77 13.52 7.54 -7.96
N ARG A 78 12.48 8.31 -7.63
CA ARG A 78 12.59 9.64 -7.00
C ARG A 78 13.10 9.60 -5.55
N LEU A 79 13.06 8.44 -4.89
CA LEU A 79 13.52 8.27 -3.51
C LEU A 79 15.05 8.17 -3.47
N GLU A 80 15.70 9.33 -3.52
CA GLU A 80 17.17 9.47 -3.52
C GLU A 80 17.78 9.57 -2.11
N ARG A 81 17.02 10.03 -1.12
CA ARG A 81 17.51 10.31 0.23
C ARG A 81 16.89 9.39 1.28
N PHE A 82 17.64 9.13 2.34
CA PHE A 82 17.10 8.55 3.57
C PHE A 82 16.05 9.51 4.15
N HIS A 83 14.93 8.98 4.66
CA HIS A 83 13.74 9.72 5.13
C HIS A 83 12.86 10.37 4.08
N ASP A 84 13.12 10.12 2.79
CA ASP A 84 12.22 10.61 1.75
C ASP A 84 10.90 9.81 1.75
N ALA A 85 9.80 10.49 1.46
CA ALA A 85 8.45 9.96 1.58
C ALA A 85 7.55 10.44 0.44
N ILE A 86 6.93 9.49 -0.26
CA ILE A 86 5.94 9.77 -1.31
C ILE A 86 4.56 9.86 -0.66
N ARG A 87 3.89 11.01 -0.86
CA ARG A 87 2.54 11.27 -0.38
C ARG A 87 1.51 11.06 -1.49
N VAL A 88 0.25 10.90 -1.11
CA VAL A 88 -0.88 10.80 -2.06
C VAL A 88 -0.94 12.01 -3.00
N ALA A 89 -0.60 13.21 -2.51
CA ALA A 89 -0.57 14.42 -3.34
C ALA A 89 0.47 14.43 -4.47
N ASP A 90 1.55 13.64 -4.36
CA ASP A 90 2.60 13.57 -5.41
C ASP A 90 2.23 12.57 -6.53
N LEU A 91 1.16 11.80 -6.35
CA LEU A 91 0.67 10.87 -7.35
C LEU A 91 -0.03 11.59 -8.49
N GLU A 92 0.29 11.20 -9.72
CA GLU A 92 -0.46 11.62 -10.89
C GLU A 92 -1.81 10.87 -10.95
N PRO A 93 -2.95 11.56 -10.80
CA PRO A 93 -4.25 10.90 -10.93
C PRO A 93 -4.48 10.47 -12.38
N PRO A 94 -4.82 9.19 -12.64
CA PRO A 94 -5.26 8.78 -13.96
C PRO A 94 -6.55 9.52 -14.40
N PRO A 95 -6.82 9.60 -15.72
CA PRO A 95 -7.90 10.42 -16.24
C PRO A 95 -9.27 9.98 -15.73
N GLY A 96 -9.95 10.89 -15.01
CA GLY A 96 -11.29 10.66 -14.46
C GLY A 96 -11.33 10.03 -13.07
N VAL A 97 -10.19 9.96 -12.37
CA VAL A 97 -10.08 9.42 -11.01
C VAL A 97 -9.83 10.54 -10.01
N ARG A 98 -10.57 10.55 -8.90
CA ARG A 98 -10.39 11.49 -7.78
C ARG A 98 -9.96 10.73 -6.54
N PHE A 99 -8.87 11.13 -5.91
CA PHE A 99 -8.45 10.58 -4.62
C PHE A 99 -9.40 11.08 -3.52
N ILE A 100 -9.94 10.16 -2.70
CA ILE A 100 -10.69 10.49 -1.48
C ILE A 100 -9.76 10.45 -0.27
N THR A 101 -8.76 9.57 -0.31
CA THR A 101 -7.74 9.45 0.75
C THR A 101 -7.01 10.78 0.97
N ASP A 102 -6.62 11.01 2.23
CA ASP A 102 -5.97 12.23 2.67
C ASP A 102 -4.72 12.55 1.80
N PRO A 103 -4.63 13.75 1.20
CA PRO A 103 -3.53 14.10 0.29
C PRO A 103 -2.16 14.11 1.00
N ASP A 104 -2.16 14.33 2.31
CA ASP A 104 -0.97 14.31 3.17
C ASP A 104 -0.56 12.91 3.63
N ALA A 105 -1.37 11.89 3.36
CA ALA A 105 -1.04 10.53 3.75
C ALA A 105 0.21 10.02 3.02
N VAL A 106 1.11 9.41 3.78
CA VAL A 106 2.35 8.81 3.27
C VAL A 106 2.03 7.42 2.73
N ILE A 107 2.40 7.19 1.47
CA ILE A 107 2.22 5.89 0.80
C ILE A 107 3.44 5.02 1.05
N VAL A 108 4.61 5.56 0.73
CA VAL A 108 5.91 4.89 0.89
C VAL A 108 6.88 5.87 1.50
N MET A 109 7.67 5.38 2.45
CA MET A 109 8.80 6.10 3.00
C MET A 109 10.04 5.21 3.07
N VAL A 110 11.22 5.82 2.95
CA VAL A 110 12.49 5.13 3.16
C VAL A 110 12.98 5.39 4.57
N ALA A 111 13.03 4.34 5.39
CA ALA A 111 13.69 4.38 6.68
C ALA A 111 15.20 4.13 6.51
N PRO A 112 16.06 4.78 7.31
CA PRO A 112 17.48 4.46 7.32
C PRO A 112 17.70 3.00 7.75
N PRO A 113 18.78 2.33 7.30
CA PRO A 113 19.15 1.04 7.88
C PRO A 113 19.30 1.22 9.38
N ALA A 114 18.64 0.37 10.16
CA ALA A 114 19.06 0.15 11.52
C ALA A 114 20.52 -0.30 11.42
N ALA A 115 21.45 0.57 11.82
CA ALA A 115 22.82 0.15 12.02
C ALA A 115 22.79 -1.10 12.89
N GLU A 116 23.53 -2.12 12.46
CA GLU A 116 23.87 -3.24 13.28
C GLU A 116 24.53 -2.73 14.58
N GLU A 117 23.73 -2.60 15.64
CA GLU A 117 24.19 -2.81 17.00
C GLU A 117 23.79 -4.23 17.40
N ALA A 118 24.63 -5.20 17.03
CA ALA A 118 24.79 -6.40 17.84
C ALA A 118 26.01 -6.18 18.76
N PRO A 119 26.05 -6.67 20.01
CA PRO A 119 24.99 -7.01 20.96
C PRO A 119 25.18 -6.24 22.31
N ALA A 120 24.12 -6.06 23.09
CA ALA A 120 24.27 -5.81 24.54
C ALA A 120 23.75 -7.03 25.30
N GLU A 121 24.68 -7.92 25.62
CA GLU A 121 24.57 -8.80 26.78
C GLU A 121 24.21 -7.98 28.03
N GLY A 122 23.38 -8.55 28.89
CA GLY A 122 23.35 -8.18 30.30
C GLY A 122 22.04 -7.58 30.81
N GLN A 123 21.04 -8.43 30.99
CA GLN A 123 20.26 -8.40 32.23
C GLN A 123 19.94 -9.84 32.63
N ALA A 124 20.89 -10.42 33.34
CA ALA A 124 20.62 -11.47 34.30
C ALA A 124 19.58 -10.97 35.31
N GLU A 125 18.64 -11.85 35.64
CA GLU A 125 17.77 -11.76 36.81
C GLU A 125 18.61 -11.46 38.08
N PRO A 126 18.02 -10.86 39.12
CA PRO A 126 17.49 -11.75 40.15
C PRO A 126 16.19 -11.24 40.81
N GLY A 127 15.47 -12.18 41.40
CA GLY A 127 14.31 -11.91 42.23
C GLY A 127 14.60 -11.12 43.51
N SER A 128 13.56 -10.45 43.98
CA SER A 128 13.20 -10.23 45.39
C SER A 128 11.67 -10.03 45.36
N ALA A 129 10.91 -10.98 45.90
CA ALA A 129 10.53 -11.03 47.31
C ALA A 129 9.67 -9.82 47.70
N GLU A 130 8.35 -10.02 47.67
CA GLU A 130 7.50 -9.88 48.86
C GLU A 130 6.25 -10.77 48.72
#